data_AF-A0A0C1NT92-F1
#
_entry.id   AF-A0A0C1NT92-F1
#
_cell.length_a   1.000
_cell.length_b   1.000
_cell.length_c   1.000
_cell.angle_alpha   90.00
_cell.angle_beta   90.00
_cell.angle_gamma   90.00
#
_symmetry.space_group_name_H-M   'P 1'
#
loop_
_entity.id
_entity.type
_entity.pdbx_description
1 polymer ?
#
loop_
_entity_poly.entity_id
_entity_poly.type
_entity_poly.pdbx_seq_one_letter_code
_entity_poly.pdbx_strand_id
1 'polypeptide(L)'
;MSCCVIPKAKKSSSIKQLDQLRDYFDFVELEDLEKYRVLTLKNQVKKRDTIIEYEVWLQVKISYASGMYSSGHEKLLEHVCIQILEWKDKLLYFDKQKKSAQLSLFGDETTEDKPPVRPESVEEKSWSKYWSEEKKYKRKQLEKFSFFELCPLNGHTYGTYQDIDYREHLPKTNKEMIKLVKDAIIRGTTSEKGHGRFDDFWWDDEYKWMTRDGALSNYEIISRVKNLVRLYLVPYHRDRYVSVDLSYTHWIIEAKTDYRFWFDGRKINSHGHHWYEEKDLPSYELYDLEFIEWLREFFNIPYKDMISDVDILKIKVVETLESMLWYKKEEYNLLQKIRTCKNWKHLKADFMSFMKSNDLDSNGGSSGYCIDGFSSSINRDGKLPELTIKQNIYARELAGRSIDELKRSDYNDKEVIVFSIKGDEIFRLAYELTRKNIDPIQTTLFDF
;
A
#
# COMPACT_ATOMS: atom_id res chain seq x y z
N MET A 1 35.96 -15.73 21.92
CA MET A 1 35.27 -16.01 20.64
C MET A 1 35.04 -17.51 20.57
N SER A 2 33.79 -17.96 20.76
CA SER A 2 33.43 -19.37 20.79
C SER A 2 32.65 -19.69 19.52
N CYS A 3 33.34 -20.15 18.47
CA CYS A 3 32.67 -20.77 17.33
C CYS A 3 32.06 -22.09 17.79
N CYS A 4 30.73 -22.20 17.77
CA CYS A 4 30.05 -23.49 17.94
C CYS A 4 30.21 -24.29 16.65
N VAL A 5 31.33 -24.98 16.48
CA VAL A 5 31.37 -26.13 15.57
C VAL A 5 30.44 -27.16 16.19
N ILE A 6 29.35 -27.52 15.51
CA ILE A 6 28.50 -28.65 15.91
C ILE A 6 28.93 -29.83 15.04
N PRO A 7 29.78 -30.75 15.55
CA PRO A 7 30.11 -31.97 14.82
C PRO A 7 28.85 -32.83 14.66
N LYS A 8 28.87 -33.79 13.73
CA LYS A 8 27.80 -34.78 13.45
C LYS A 8 27.27 -35.56 14.68
N ALA A 9 27.83 -35.36 15.88
CA ALA A 9 27.36 -35.95 17.13
C ALA A 9 26.48 -34.97 17.96
N LYS A 10 25.16 -35.10 17.77
CA LYS A 10 24.08 -34.83 18.75
C LYS A 10 24.16 -33.54 19.58
N LYS A 11 23.64 -32.46 19.01
CA LYS A 11 22.50 -31.75 19.61
C LYS A 11 21.42 -31.66 18.53
N SER A 12 20.24 -32.25 18.78
CA SER A 12 19.09 -31.98 17.92
C SER A 12 18.89 -30.48 17.94
N SER A 13 18.92 -29.85 16.77
CA SER A 13 18.52 -28.46 16.71
C SER A 13 17.04 -28.37 17.10
N SER A 14 16.60 -27.24 17.66
CA SER A 14 15.17 -26.98 17.89
C SER A 14 14.35 -27.08 16.60
N ILE A 15 15.00 -26.96 15.44
CA ILE A 15 14.38 -26.89 14.12
C ILE A 15 14.69 -28.16 13.32
N LYS A 16 13.69 -29.04 13.19
CA LYS A 16 13.79 -30.32 12.46
C LYS A 16 14.40 -30.18 11.05
N GLN A 17 14.11 -29.09 10.36
CA GLN A 17 14.55 -28.84 8.98
C GLN A 17 16.05 -28.54 8.89
N LEU A 18 16.66 -27.98 9.93
CA LEU A 18 18.10 -27.79 9.98
C LEU A 18 18.81 -29.14 10.11
N ASP A 19 18.24 -30.06 10.88
CA ASP A 19 18.72 -31.44 10.97
C ASP A 19 18.55 -32.19 9.63
N GLN A 20 17.46 -31.98 8.90
CA GLN A 20 17.25 -32.56 7.57
C GLN A 20 18.30 -32.10 6.53
N LEU A 21 18.83 -30.87 6.65
CA LEU A 21 19.91 -30.41 5.76
C LEU A 21 21.21 -31.21 5.99
N ARG A 22 21.44 -31.75 7.20
CA ARG A 22 22.64 -32.56 7.52
C ARG A 22 22.66 -33.92 6.82
N ASP A 23 21.51 -34.36 6.30
CA ASP A 23 21.44 -35.57 5.46
C ASP A 23 22.07 -35.35 4.07
N TYR A 24 22.23 -34.09 3.65
CA TYR A 24 22.67 -33.71 2.31
C TYR A 24 24.05 -33.01 2.27
N PHE A 25 24.46 -32.40 3.38
CA PHE A 25 25.74 -31.69 3.50
C PHE A 25 26.58 -32.27 4.64
N ASP A 26 27.91 -32.32 4.47
CA ASP A 26 28.81 -32.82 5.52
C ASP A 26 28.79 -31.91 6.75
N PHE A 27 28.67 -30.59 6.53
CA PHE A 27 28.61 -29.58 7.58
C PHE A 27 27.48 -28.59 7.31
N VAL A 28 26.63 -28.42 8.33
CA VAL A 28 25.57 -27.40 8.40
C VAL A 28 25.88 -26.54 9.61
N GLU A 29 26.46 -25.37 9.37
CA GLU A 29 26.94 -24.45 10.40
C GLU A 29 25.98 -23.27 10.53
N LEU A 30 25.66 -22.93 11.77
CA LEU A 30 24.86 -21.76 12.10
C LEU A 30 25.67 -20.87 13.04
N GLU A 31 25.99 -19.66 12.60
CA GLU A 31 26.66 -18.65 13.41
C GLU A 31 25.67 -17.54 13.76
N ASP A 32 25.45 -17.33 15.06
CA ASP A 32 24.68 -16.20 15.58
C ASP A 32 25.56 -14.96 15.68
N LEU A 33 25.24 -13.92 14.90
CA LEU A 33 25.87 -12.61 14.98
C LEU A 33 24.91 -11.62 15.64
N GLU A 34 25.35 -10.39 15.85
CA GLU A 34 24.52 -9.37 16.53
C GLU A 34 23.24 -9.02 15.75
N LYS A 35 23.33 -8.89 14.42
CA LYS A 35 22.21 -8.42 13.57
C LYS A 35 21.50 -9.52 12.79
N TYR A 36 22.15 -10.66 12.58
CA TYR A 36 21.64 -11.75 11.75
C TYR A 36 22.33 -13.06 12.10
N ARG A 37 21.84 -14.17 11.54
CA ARG A 37 22.47 -15.49 11.60
C ARG A 37 23.09 -15.83 10.25
N VAL A 38 24.22 -16.53 10.23
CA VAL A 38 24.80 -17.09 9.00
C VAL A 38 24.59 -18.58 8.98
N LEU A 39 23.82 -19.06 8.00
CA LEU A 39 23.71 -20.48 7.69
C LEU A 39 24.71 -20.83 6.58
N THR A 40 25.65 -21.71 6.86
CA THR A 40 26.66 -22.19 5.89
C THR A 40 26.49 -23.69 5.67
N LEU A 41 26.31 -24.07 4.39
CA LEU A 41 26.22 -25.46 3.93
C LEU A 41 27.49 -25.79 3.16
N LYS A 42 28.30 -26.74 3.66
CA LYS A 42 29.59 -27.08 3.04
C LYS A 42 29.92 -28.57 3.13
N ASN A 43 30.72 -29.04 2.18
CA ASN A 43 31.16 -30.44 2.06
C ASN A 43 32.67 -30.55 2.20
N GLN A 44 33.16 -31.69 2.70
CA GLN A 44 34.60 -31.94 2.76
C GLN A 44 35.11 -32.34 1.38
N VAL A 45 36.20 -31.72 0.93
CA VAL A 45 36.82 -32.08 -0.35
C VAL A 45 37.61 -33.38 -0.18
N LYS A 46 37.22 -34.42 -0.93
CA LYS A 46 37.82 -35.78 -0.83
C LYS A 46 39.03 -36.01 -1.75
N LYS A 47 39.47 -34.99 -2.49
CA LYS A 47 40.55 -35.11 -3.47
C LYS A 47 41.91 -35.11 -2.75
N ARG A 48 42.78 -36.08 -3.06
CA ARG A 48 44.01 -36.34 -2.28
C ARG A 48 45.16 -35.34 -2.50
N ASP A 49 45.06 -34.44 -3.48
CA ASP A 49 46.13 -33.50 -3.88
C ASP A 49 45.65 -32.03 -3.93
N THR A 50 44.83 -31.60 -2.98
CA THR A 50 44.36 -30.21 -2.90
C THR A 50 44.56 -29.64 -1.50
N ILE A 51 44.95 -28.38 -1.42
CA ILE A 51 45.00 -27.60 -0.18
C ILE A 51 43.61 -27.15 0.29
N ILE A 52 42.58 -27.32 -0.54
CA ILE A 52 41.21 -26.92 -0.23
C ILE A 52 40.55 -28.03 0.60
N GLU A 53 40.24 -27.73 1.85
CA GLU A 53 39.63 -28.69 2.79
C GLU A 53 38.10 -28.79 2.64
N TYR A 54 37.44 -27.67 2.31
CA TYR A 54 35.99 -27.56 2.24
C TYR A 54 35.50 -26.85 0.98
N GLU A 55 34.37 -27.31 0.45
CA GLU A 55 33.61 -26.67 -0.62
C GLU A 55 32.31 -26.10 -0.03
N VAL A 56 32.16 -24.78 -0.06
CA VAL A 56 30.94 -24.11 0.40
C VAL A 56 29.93 -24.08 -0.74
N TRP A 57 28.78 -24.72 -0.52
CA TRP A 57 27.71 -24.84 -1.51
C TRP A 57 26.73 -23.68 -1.43
N LEU A 58 26.40 -23.24 -0.21
CA LEU A 58 25.48 -22.13 0.02
C LEU A 58 25.80 -21.46 1.35
N GLN A 59 25.80 -20.13 1.33
CA GLN A 59 25.86 -19.31 2.54
C GLN A 59 24.74 -18.28 2.50
N VAL A 60 23.90 -18.26 3.54
CA VAL A 60 22.73 -17.38 3.63
C VAL A 60 22.78 -16.59 4.92
N LYS A 61 22.59 -15.27 4.81
CA LYS A 61 22.38 -14.38 5.95
C LYS A 61 20.89 -14.34 6.27
N ILE A 62 20.53 -14.67 7.49
CA ILE A 62 19.14 -14.84 7.94
C ILE A 62 18.84 -13.77 8.99
N SER A 63 17.81 -12.96 8.75
CA SER A 63 17.43 -11.87 9.65
C SER A 63 16.78 -12.42 10.93
N TYR A 64 17.03 -11.71 12.04
CA TYR A 64 16.24 -11.92 13.25
C TYR A 64 14.83 -11.34 13.07
N ALA A 65 13.83 -12.09 13.51
CA ALA A 65 12.45 -11.61 13.62
C ALA A 65 12.35 -10.23 14.28
N SER A 66 11.71 -9.29 13.58
CA SER A 66 11.40 -7.93 14.01
C SER A 66 10.02 -7.50 13.51
N GLY A 67 9.42 -6.49 14.15
CA GLY A 67 8.15 -5.88 13.72
C GLY A 67 6.97 -6.86 13.59
N MET A 68 6.33 -6.86 12.40
CA MET A 68 5.09 -7.60 12.09
C MET A 68 5.26 -9.13 12.11
N TYR A 69 6.50 -9.64 12.16
CA TYR A 69 6.82 -11.06 12.14
C TYR A 69 7.28 -11.56 13.51
N SER A 70 6.47 -11.28 14.54
CA SER A 70 6.65 -11.74 15.94
C SER A 70 6.60 -13.26 16.13
N SER A 71 6.55 -14.03 15.04
CA SER A 71 6.40 -15.49 15.06
C SER A 71 7.66 -16.21 15.61
N GLY A 72 8.77 -15.48 15.79
CA GLY A 72 9.99 -15.88 16.50
C GLY A 72 11.17 -16.16 15.57
N HIS A 73 12.39 -15.89 16.03
CA HIS A 73 13.62 -16.08 15.23
C HIS A 73 13.77 -17.49 14.65
N GLU A 74 13.33 -18.50 15.41
CA GLU A 74 13.38 -19.91 14.99
C GLU A 74 12.46 -20.20 13.80
N LYS A 75 11.30 -19.55 13.70
CA LYS A 75 10.38 -19.78 12.57
C LYS A 75 10.89 -19.20 11.26
N LEU A 76 11.62 -18.09 11.33
CA LEU A 76 12.29 -17.53 10.14
C LEU A 76 13.40 -18.46 9.66
N LEU A 77 14.21 -18.98 10.58
CA LEU A 77 15.23 -19.97 10.26
C LEU A 77 14.60 -21.25 9.68
N GLU A 78 13.51 -21.75 10.27
CA GLU A 78 12.73 -22.87 9.75
C GLU A 78 12.25 -22.59 8.32
N HIS A 79 11.67 -21.42 8.07
CA HIS A 79 11.19 -21.02 6.75
C HIS A 79 12.31 -21.06 5.70
N VAL A 80 13.47 -20.47 6.00
CA VAL A 80 14.63 -20.47 5.10
C VAL A 80 15.11 -21.91 4.83
N CYS A 81 15.19 -22.74 5.87
CA CYS A 81 15.56 -24.15 5.70
C CYS A 81 14.56 -24.93 4.84
N ILE A 82 13.25 -24.71 5.00
CA ILE A 82 12.21 -25.33 4.15
C ILE A 82 12.43 -24.96 2.68
N GLN A 83 12.68 -23.68 2.38
CA GLN A 83 12.89 -23.21 1.01
C GLN A 83 14.13 -23.85 0.37
N ILE A 84 15.22 -24.00 1.13
CA ILE A 84 16.44 -24.66 0.64
C ILE A 84 16.17 -26.15 0.41
N LEU A 85 15.49 -26.83 1.35
CA LEU A 85 15.20 -28.26 1.25
C LEU A 85 14.30 -28.61 0.06
N GLU A 86 13.35 -27.73 -0.28
CA GLU A 86 12.44 -27.92 -1.41
C GLU A 86 13.21 -27.99 -2.74
N TRP A 87 14.26 -27.18 -2.87
CA TRP A 87 15.04 -27.05 -4.11
C TRP A 87 16.46 -27.62 -4.03
N LYS A 88 16.82 -28.33 -2.96
CA LYS A 88 18.19 -28.84 -2.72
C LYS A 88 18.77 -29.66 -3.88
N ASP A 89 17.93 -30.42 -4.59
CA ASP A 89 18.40 -31.27 -5.70
C ASP A 89 18.89 -30.41 -6.87
N LYS A 90 18.30 -29.22 -7.06
CA LYS A 90 18.75 -28.23 -8.04
C LYS A 90 20.09 -27.62 -7.64
N LEU A 91 20.35 -27.48 -6.33
CA LEU A 91 21.62 -27.00 -5.81
C LEU A 91 22.72 -28.07 -5.94
N LEU A 92 22.46 -29.31 -5.53
CA LEU A 92 23.46 -30.40 -5.47
C LEU A 92 23.77 -31.03 -6.83
N TYR A 93 22.83 -31.01 -7.77
CA TYR A 93 22.95 -31.69 -9.07
C TYR A 93 22.91 -30.72 -10.24
N PHE A 94 23.28 -29.45 -10.04
CA PHE A 94 23.24 -28.41 -11.06
C PHE A 94 24.00 -28.79 -12.34
N ASP A 95 25.13 -29.51 -12.23
CA ASP A 95 25.93 -29.97 -13.37
C ASP A 95 25.39 -31.23 -14.06
N LYS A 96 24.64 -32.08 -13.35
CA LYS A 96 24.13 -33.35 -13.91
C LYS A 96 22.91 -33.13 -14.81
N GLN A 97 22.21 -32.01 -14.64
CA GLN A 97 21.06 -31.66 -15.48
C GLN A 97 21.45 -31.21 -16.90
N LYS A 98 22.73 -30.93 -17.16
CA LYS A 98 23.26 -30.64 -18.50
C LYS A 98 23.74 -31.87 -19.27
N LYS A 99 23.70 -33.08 -18.71
CA LYS A 99 24.20 -34.28 -19.40
C LYS A 99 23.14 -34.87 -20.35
N SER A 100 23.51 -34.82 -21.62
CA SER A 100 23.03 -35.56 -22.79
C SER A 100 21.69 -35.16 -23.42
N ALA A 101 21.57 -33.93 -23.91
CA ALA A 101 20.95 -33.75 -25.22
C ALA A 101 22.09 -33.83 -26.25
N GLN A 102 22.20 -34.94 -26.97
CA GLN A 102 22.99 -34.98 -28.19
C GLN A 102 22.36 -33.94 -29.11
N LEU A 103 23.09 -32.89 -29.50
CA LEU A 103 22.55 -31.88 -30.42
C LEU A 103 22.26 -32.59 -31.75
N SER A 104 21.00 -32.99 -31.95
CA SER A 104 20.54 -33.52 -33.23
C SER A 104 20.54 -32.39 -34.26
N LEU A 105 21.11 -32.65 -35.44
CA LEU A 105 21.04 -31.76 -36.60
C LEU A 105 19.61 -31.65 -37.16
N PHE A 106 18.73 -32.58 -36.79
CA PHE A 106 17.31 -32.59 -37.10
C PHE A 106 16.60 -32.45 -35.76
N GLY A 107 16.30 -31.21 -35.36
CA GLY A 107 15.87 -30.86 -34.00
C GLY A 107 15.02 -31.94 -33.35
N ASP A 108 15.46 -32.44 -32.20
CA ASP A 108 14.70 -33.45 -31.46
C ASP A 108 13.30 -32.89 -31.19
N GLU A 109 12.26 -33.64 -31.55
CA GLU A 109 10.89 -33.33 -31.13
C GLU A 109 10.87 -33.31 -29.61
N THR A 110 10.96 -32.12 -29.02
CA THR A 110 10.61 -31.92 -27.62
C THR A 110 9.13 -32.26 -27.52
N THR A 111 8.84 -33.47 -27.06
CA THR A 111 7.49 -33.88 -26.69
C THR A 111 7.09 -32.97 -25.54
N GLU A 112 6.37 -31.90 -25.84
CA GLU A 112 5.78 -31.04 -24.81
C GLU A 112 4.90 -31.93 -23.93
N ASP A 113 5.25 -32.04 -22.65
CA ASP A 113 4.39 -32.72 -21.69
C ASP A 113 3.02 -32.05 -21.75
N LYS A 114 1.97 -32.85 -21.96
CA LYS A 114 0.61 -32.34 -21.95
C LYS A 114 0.11 -32.25 -20.51
N PRO A 115 -0.66 -31.22 -20.15
CA PRO A 115 -1.32 -31.18 -18.86
C PRO A 115 -2.27 -32.38 -18.71
N PRO A 116 -2.47 -32.90 -17.49
CA PRO A 116 -3.43 -33.98 -17.26
C PRO A 116 -4.83 -33.54 -17.68
N VAL A 117 -5.61 -34.50 -18.19
CA VAL A 117 -6.97 -34.25 -18.67
C VAL A 117 -7.92 -34.15 -17.49
N ARG A 118 -8.75 -33.10 -17.48
CA ARG A 118 -9.76 -32.90 -16.45
C ARG A 118 -10.75 -34.08 -16.46
N PRO A 119 -11.07 -34.69 -15.30
CA PRO A 119 -12.06 -35.76 -15.25
C PRO A 119 -13.44 -35.28 -15.67
N GLU A 120 -14.17 -36.09 -16.43
CA GLU A 120 -15.58 -35.87 -16.74
C GLU A 120 -16.51 -36.44 -15.65
N SER A 121 -16.00 -37.36 -14.82
CA SER A 121 -16.74 -37.97 -13.71
C SER A 121 -16.74 -37.08 -12.46
N VAL A 122 -17.83 -37.10 -11.69
CA VAL A 122 -17.94 -36.41 -10.39
C VAL A 122 -17.30 -37.22 -9.24
N GLU A 123 -16.73 -38.39 -9.52
CA GLU A 123 -16.13 -39.26 -8.51
C GLU A 123 -14.88 -38.64 -7.85
N GLU A 124 -14.86 -38.60 -6.52
CA GLU A 124 -13.79 -38.00 -5.71
C GLU A 124 -12.39 -38.61 -5.98
N LYS A 125 -12.34 -39.91 -6.28
CA LYS A 125 -11.09 -40.61 -6.63
C LYS A 125 -10.48 -40.11 -7.93
N SER A 126 -11.30 -39.81 -8.93
CA SER A 126 -10.87 -39.27 -10.23
C SER A 126 -10.28 -37.87 -10.06
N TRP A 127 -10.92 -37.02 -9.26
CA TRP A 127 -10.41 -35.70 -8.92
C TRP A 127 -9.11 -35.76 -8.11
N SER A 128 -9.02 -36.65 -7.12
CA SER A 128 -7.81 -36.84 -6.32
C SER A 128 -6.62 -37.27 -7.18
N LYS A 129 -6.84 -38.18 -8.14
CA LYS A 129 -5.83 -38.59 -9.13
C LYS A 129 -5.41 -37.42 -10.01
N TYR A 130 -6.38 -36.67 -10.57
CA TYR A 130 -6.11 -35.50 -11.39
C TYR A 130 -5.22 -34.47 -10.68
N TRP A 131 -5.57 -34.07 -9.45
CA TRP A 131 -4.76 -33.09 -8.69
C TRP A 131 -3.35 -33.60 -8.39
N SER A 132 -3.18 -34.90 -8.14
CA SER A 132 -1.86 -35.52 -7.95
C SER A 132 -1.01 -35.48 -9.24
N GLU A 133 -1.61 -35.80 -10.37
CA GLU A 133 -0.96 -35.73 -11.69
C GLU A 133 -0.66 -34.28 -12.09
N GLU A 134 -1.56 -33.35 -11.81
CA GLU A 134 -1.37 -31.92 -12.10
C GLU A 134 -0.23 -31.35 -11.25
N LYS A 135 -0.16 -31.71 -9.97
CA LYS A 135 0.94 -31.31 -9.10
C LYS A 135 2.29 -31.85 -9.60
N LYS A 136 2.34 -33.11 -10.08
CA LYS A 136 3.55 -33.69 -10.69
C LYS A 136 3.93 -32.98 -11.98
N TYR A 137 2.96 -32.73 -12.86
CA TYR A 137 3.15 -32.00 -14.11
C TYR A 137 3.71 -30.60 -13.85
N LYS A 138 3.08 -29.83 -12.95
CA LYS A 138 3.54 -28.49 -12.55
C LYS A 138 4.95 -28.51 -11.99
N ARG A 139 5.29 -29.49 -11.13
CA ARG A 139 6.65 -29.66 -10.61
C ARG A 139 7.67 -29.96 -11.72
N LYS A 140 7.31 -30.78 -12.70
CA LYS A 140 8.17 -31.10 -13.86
C LYS A 140 8.45 -29.86 -14.70
N GLN A 141 7.46 -28.98 -14.88
CA GLN A 141 7.65 -27.70 -15.59
C GLN A 141 8.70 -26.79 -14.94
N LEU A 142 8.99 -26.99 -13.65
CA LEU A 142 10.01 -26.23 -12.92
C LEU A 142 11.43 -26.76 -13.14
N GLU A 143 11.59 -27.91 -13.82
CA GLU A 143 12.91 -28.50 -14.05
C GLU A 143 13.83 -27.64 -14.93
N LYS A 144 13.26 -26.79 -15.77
CA LYS A 144 14.03 -25.88 -16.64
C LYS A 144 14.69 -24.71 -15.90
N PHE A 145 14.29 -24.44 -14.65
CA PHE A 145 14.83 -23.31 -13.88
C PHE A 145 15.95 -23.75 -12.94
N SER A 146 16.87 -22.83 -12.68
CA SER A 146 17.99 -23.01 -11.75
C SER A 146 17.55 -22.92 -10.29
N PHE A 147 18.43 -23.33 -9.37
CA PHE A 147 18.20 -23.18 -7.93
C PHE A 147 17.94 -21.72 -7.54
N PHE A 148 18.73 -20.76 -8.03
CA PHE A 148 18.60 -19.34 -7.66
C PHE A 148 17.38 -18.66 -8.28
N GLU A 149 16.83 -19.20 -9.38
CA GLU A 149 15.54 -18.73 -9.91
C GLU A 149 14.35 -19.22 -9.08
N LEU A 150 14.43 -20.42 -8.49
CA LEU A 150 13.31 -21.05 -7.76
C LEU A 150 13.34 -20.83 -6.24
N CYS A 151 14.53 -20.79 -5.65
CA CYS A 151 14.73 -20.58 -4.23
C CYS A 151 14.93 -19.08 -3.98
N PRO A 152 13.94 -18.34 -3.44
CA PRO A 152 13.94 -16.88 -3.53
C PRO A 152 14.85 -16.20 -2.49
N LEU A 153 16.05 -16.71 -2.26
CA LEU A 153 17.00 -16.28 -1.22
C LEU A 153 17.59 -14.87 -1.44
N ASN A 154 17.42 -14.29 -2.63
CA ASN A 154 17.96 -12.97 -3.00
C ASN A 154 17.05 -11.81 -2.57
N GLY A 155 16.76 -11.70 -1.28
CA GLY A 155 16.05 -10.54 -0.70
C GLY A 155 14.57 -10.39 -1.06
N HIS A 156 13.99 -11.40 -1.70
CA HIS A 156 12.55 -11.50 -1.94
C HIS A 156 11.88 -12.52 -1.01
N THR A 157 12.68 -13.37 -0.34
CA THR A 157 12.21 -14.28 0.69
C THR A 157 12.06 -13.59 2.03
N TYR A 158 11.00 -14.00 2.71
CA TYR A 158 10.86 -13.81 4.14
C TYR A 158 12.08 -14.40 4.88
N GLY A 159 12.76 -13.57 5.67
CA GLY A 159 13.79 -14.01 6.62
C GLY A 159 15.24 -13.95 6.15
N THR A 160 15.54 -13.41 4.96
CA THR A 160 16.94 -13.13 4.56
C THR A 160 17.39 -11.76 5.05
N TYR A 161 18.69 -11.58 5.24
CA TYR A 161 19.32 -10.33 5.68
C TYR A 161 20.23 -9.77 4.60
N GLN A 162 20.24 -8.45 4.44
CA GLN A 162 21.14 -7.72 3.55
C GLN A 162 22.01 -6.77 4.36
N ASP A 163 23.32 -6.77 4.12
CA ASP A 163 24.24 -5.87 4.83
C ASP A 163 24.16 -4.41 4.34
N ILE A 164 23.51 -4.19 3.19
CA ILE A 164 23.40 -2.87 2.57
C ILE A 164 22.29 -2.09 3.28
N ASP A 165 22.66 -1.00 3.93
CA ASP A 165 21.69 -0.05 4.46
C ASP A 165 21.24 0.94 3.36
N TYR A 166 20.18 0.58 2.64
CA TYR A 166 19.64 1.41 1.56
C TYR A 166 19.12 2.77 2.03
N ARG A 167 18.90 2.99 3.34
CA ARG A 167 18.50 4.31 3.88
C ARG A 167 19.58 5.36 3.64
N GLU A 168 20.83 4.95 3.50
CA GLU A 168 21.93 5.85 3.18
C GLU A 168 21.77 6.52 1.80
N HIS A 169 20.93 5.97 0.93
CA HIS A 169 20.64 6.51 -0.40
C HIS A 169 19.32 7.29 -0.49
N LEU A 170 18.55 7.37 0.61
CA LEU A 170 17.38 8.23 0.67
C LEU A 170 17.78 9.71 0.71
N PRO A 171 16.90 10.63 0.26
CA PRO A 171 17.11 12.08 0.39
C PRO A 171 17.53 12.47 1.80
N LYS A 172 18.54 13.33 1.94
CA LYS A 172 19.06 13.73 3.25
C LYS A 172 18.31 14.92 3.84
N THR A 173 17.57 15.65 3.02
CA THR A 173 16.89 16.88 3.42
C THR A 173 15.49 16.97 2.81
N ASN A 174 14.60 17.74 3.45
CA ASN A 174 13.29 18.09 2.87
C ASN A 174 13.43 18.76 1.51
N LYS A 175 14.47 19.58 1.31
CA LYS A 175 14.73 20.26 0.04
C LYS A 175 15.02 19.28 -1.10
N GLU A 176 15.81 18.24 -0.84
CA GLU A 176 16.06 17.18 -1.82
C GLU A 176 14.78 16.41 -2.15
N MET A 177 13.96 16.08 -1.14
CA MET A 177 12.67 15.41 -1.36
C MET A 177 11.72 16.28 -2.18
N ILE A 178 11.56 17.56 -1.82
CA ILE A 178 10.74 18.52 -2.56
C ILE A 178 11.22 18.64 -4.00
N LYS A 179 12.53 18.63 -4.24
CA LYS A 179 13.08 18.66 -5.61
C LYS A 179 12.65 17.44 -6.42
N LEU A 180 12.66 16.24 -5.84
CA LEU A 180 12.17 15.02 -6.51
C LEU A 180 10.67 15.09 -6.79
N VAL A 181 9.89 15.63 -5.84
CA VAL A 181 8.45 15.84 -6.04
C VAL A 181 8.20 16.85 -7.17
N LYS A 182 8.93 17.98 -7.20
CA LYS A 182 8.85 18.96 -8.29
C LYS A 182 9.16 18.33 -9.65
N ASP A 183 10.22 17.51 -9.73
CA ASP A 183 10.58 16.81 -10.97
C ASP A 183 9.49 15.85 -11.45
N ALA A 184 8.92 15.06 -10.53
CA ALA A 184 7.81 14.16 -10.82
C ALA A 184 6.56 14.92 -11.31
N ILE A 185 6.23 16.05 -10.68
CA ILE A 185 5.13 16.91 -11.10
C ILE A 185 5.38 17.46 -12.51
N ILE A 186 6.56 18.04 -12.77
CA ILE A 186 6.90 18.57 -14.10
C ILE A 186 6.79 17.46 -15.15
N ARG A 187 7.49 16.35 -14.97
CA ARG A 187 7.50 15.22 -15.93
C ARG A 187 6.12 14.62 -16.14
N GLY A 188 5.33 14.51 -15.07
CA GLY A 188 3.96 14.01 -15.11
C GLY A 188 3.04 14.95 -15.89
N THR A 189 3.00 16.23 -15.52
CA THR A 189 2.13 17.25 -16.13
C THR A 189 2.51 17.56 -17.58
N THR A 190 3.79 17.49 -17.95
CA THR A 190 4.24 17.73 -19.34
C THR A 190 4.23 16.48 -20.21
N SER A 191 3.85 15.32 -19.67
CA SER A 191 3.68 14.10 -20.47
C SER A 191 2.51 14.23 -21.45
N GLU A 192 2.45 13.37 -22.47
CA GLU A 192 1.37 13.39 -23.47
C GLU A 192 -0.03 13.33 -22.84
N LYS A 193 -0.18 12.59 -21.74
CA LYS A 193 -1.46 12.47 -21.02
C LYS A 193 -1.64 13.55 -19.95
N GLY A 194 -0.58 14.25 -19.56
CA GLY A 194 -0.59 15.19 -18.42
C GLY A 194 -0.67 14.53 -17.04
N HIS A 195 -0.62 13.19 -16.99
CA HIS A 195 -0.62 12.34 -15.79
C HIS A 195 -0.10 10.95 -16.17
N GLY A 196 0.21 10.12 -15.17
CA GLY A 196 0.47 8.72 -15.39
C GLY A 196 1.43 8.08 -14.41
N ARG A 197 1.61 6.77 -14.64
CA ARG A 197 2.58 5.95 -13.93
C ARG A 197 3.83 5.81 -14.80
N PHE A 198 4.97 6.17 -14.22
CA PHE A 198 6.30 6.08 -14.81
C PHE A 198 7.12 5.05 -14.01
N ASP A 199 8.33 4.78 -14.48
CA ASP A 199 9.21 3.79 -13.83
C ASP A 199 9.57 4.22 -12.40
N ASP A 200 9.89 5.50 -12.20
CA ASP A 200 10.43 6.07 -10.96
C ASP A 200 9.43 6.93 -10.19
N PHE A 201 8.24 7.21 -10.73
CA PHE A 201 7.19 7.93 -10.00
C PHE A 201 5.78 7.66 -10.56
N TRP A 202 4.76 8.14 -9.85
CA TRP A 202 3.39 8.25 -10.31
C TRP A 202 2.90 9.67 -10.02
N TRP A 203 2.32 10.30 -11.04
CA TRP A 203 1.57 11.56 -10.95
C TRP A 203 0.11 11.32 -11.36
N ASP A 204 -0.81 11.32 -10.40
CA ASP A 204 -2.19 10.83 -10.58
C ASP A 204 -3.24 11.92 -10.84
N ASP A 205 -2.88 12.97 -11.59
CA ASP A 205 -3.77 14.12 -11.84
C ASP A 205 -4.75 13.91 -13.02
N GLU A 206 -5.24 12.68 -13.22
CA GLU A 206 -6.15 12.31 -14.33
C GLU A 206 -7.40 13.20 -14.41
N TYR A 207 -8.00 13.49 -13.25
CA TYR A 207 -9.20 14.31 -13.13
C TYR A 207 -8.91 15.80 -12.89
N LYS A 208 -7.67 16.24 -13.14
CA LYS A 208 -7.19 17.61 -12.91
C LYS A 208 -7.47 18.08 -11.48
N TRP A 209 -7.34 17.19 -10.51
CA TRP A 209 -7.56 17.47 -9.10
C TRP A 209 -6.76 18.69 -8.65
N MET A 210 -5.56 18.95 -9.17
CA MET A 210 -4.81 20.16 -8.83
C MET A 210 -5.53 21.46 -9.19
N THR A 211 -6.22 21.52 -10.34
CA THR A 211 -6.79 22.77 -10.88
C THR A 211 -8.32 22.81 -10.91
N ARG A 212 -9.00 21.70 -10.59
CA ARG A 212 -10.45 21.54 -10.78
C ARG A 212 -11.30 22.57 -10.02
N ASP A 213 -10.89 22.91 -8.79
CA ASP A 213 -11.73 23.68 -7.86
C ASP A 213 -11.34 25.17 -7.77
N GLY A 214 -10.53 25.67 -8.72
CA GLY A 214 -10.12 27.07 -8.78
C GLY A 214 -9.19 27.47 -7.64
N ALA A 215 -9.60 28.45 -6.83
CA ALA A 215 -8.77 28.96 -5.72
C ALA A 215 -8.64 27.90 -4.60
N LEU A 216 -7.40 27.68 -4.14
CA LEU A 216 -7.07 26.71 -3.09
C LEU A 216 -6.29 27.36 -1.94
N SER A 217 -6.46 26.83 -0.73
CA SER A 217 -5.62 27.19 0.41
C SER A 217 -4.25 26.53 0.30
N ASN A 218 -3.28 27.04 1.04
CA ASN A 218 -1.93 26.45 1.10
C ASN A 218 -1.96 24.99 1.59
N TYR A 219 -2.82 24.67 2.55
CA TYR A 219 -2.96 23.31 3.04
C TYR A 219 -3.60 22.39 2.00
N GLU A 220 -4.63 22.86 1.31
CA GLU A 220 -5.33 22.07 0.29
C GLU A 220 -4.42 21.75 -0.90
N ILE A 221 -3.60 22.71 -1.35
CA ILE A 221 -2.60 22.47 -2.41
C ILE A 221 -1.68 21.30 -2.03
N ILE A 222 -1.10 21.34 -0.83
CA ILE A 222 -0.19 20.28 -0.38
C ILE A 222 -0.94 18.98 -0.14
N SER A 223 -2.12 19.01 0.45
CA SER A 223 -2.97 17.83 0.64
C SER A 223 -3.22 17.10 -0.70
N ARG A 224 -3.51 17.85 -1.78
CA ARG A 224 -3.66 17.29 -3.12
C ARG A 224 -2.36 16.70 -3.64
N VAL A 225 -1.25 17.42 -3.58
CA VAL A 225 0.07 16.89 -3.99
C VAL A 225 0.39 15.59 -3.26
N LYS A 226 0.17 15.53 -1.93
CA LYS A 226 0.39 14.32 -1.11
C LYS A 226 -0.47 13.12 -1.52
N ASN A 227 -1.59 13.32 -2.22
CA ASN A 227 -2.43 12.23 -2.73
C ASN A 227 -2.15 11.89 -4.20
N LEU A 228 -1.57 12.82 -4.95
CA LEU A 228 -1.33 12.66 -6.39
C LEU A 228 0.09 12.18 -6.72
N VAL A 229 1.07 12.42 -5.83
CA VAL A 229 2.45 12.00 -6.07
C VAL A 229 2.79 10.69 -5.36
N ARG A 230 3.46 9.81 -6.08
CA ARG A 230 4.20 8.70 -5.51
C ARG A 230 5.60 8.68 -6.11
N LEU A 231 6.64 8.59 -5.29
CA LEU A 231 8.02 8.45 -5.78
C LEU A 231 8.52 7.05 -5.49
N TYR A 232 9.20 6.42 -6.44
CA TYR A 232 9.91 5.16 -6.23
C TYR A 232 11.40 5.46 -6.10
N LEU A 233 11.98 5.10 -4.96
CA LEU A 233 13.28 5.58 -4.53
C LEU A 233 14.25 4.42 -4.33
N VAL A 234 15.53 4.71 -4.61
CA VAL A 234 16.65 3.76 -4.50
C VAL A 234 16.41 2.54 -5.41
N PRO A 235 16.64 2.70 -6.73
CA PRO A 235 16.50 1.61 -7.67
C PRO A 235 17.54 0.52 -7.41
N TYR A 236 17.15 -0.74 -7.63
CA TYR A 236 18.06 -1.88 -7.66
C TYR A 236 17.70 -2.78 -8.84
N HIS A 237 18.70 -3.50 -9.34
CA HIS A 237 18.46 -4.54 -10.32
C HIS A 237 17.87 -5.75 -9.61
N ARG A 238 16.63 -6.09 -9.98
CA ARG A 238 16.00 -7.31 -9.54
C ARG A 238 16.26 -8.40 -10.56
N ASP A 239 16.94 -9.45 -10.15
CA ASP A 239 17.17 -10.63 -10.98
C ASP A 239 15.85 -11.33 -11.31
N ARG A 240 15.87 -12.06 -12.42
CA ARG A 240 14.77 -12.94 -12.80
C ARG A 240 14.58 -14.03 -11.74
N TYR A 241 13.34 -14.26 -11.32
CA TYR A 241 12.99 -15.35 -10.41
C TYR A 241 11.63 -15.94 -10.77
N VAL A 242 11.31 -17.09 -10.18
CA VAL A 242 10.07 -17.81 -10.40
C VAL A 242 9.33 -17.87 -9.07
N SER A 243 8.17 -17.22 -9.01
CA SER A 243 7.28 -17.34 -7.86
C SER A 243 6.51 -18.64 -7.99
N VAL A 244 6.54 -19.48 -6.96
CA VAL A 244 5.89 -20.81 -6.96
C VAL A 244 4.96 -20.90 -5.74
N ASP A 245 3.71 -21.29 -5.96
CA ASP A 245 2.77 -21.56 -4.87
C ASP A 245 2.84 -23.03 -4.37
N LEU A 246 2.06 -23.36 -3.34
CA LEU A 246 2.02 -24.72 -2.75
C LEU A 246 1.51 -25.82 -3.71
N SER A 247 0.90 -25.43 -4.84
CA SER A 247 0.45 -26.32 -5.91
C SER A 247 1.47 -26.47 -7.05
N TYR A 248 2.63 -25.82 -6.94
CA TYR A 248 3.64 -25.64 -7.99
C TYR A 248 3.16 -24.83 -9.20
N THR A 249 2.05 -24.11 -9.06
CA THR A 249 1.70 -23.08 -10.05
C THR A 249 2.75 -21.99 -9.96
N HIS A 250 3.21 -21.51 -11.11
CA HIS A 250 4.35 -20.61 -11.15
C HIS A 250 4.14 -19.42 -12.06
N TRP A 251 4.81 -18.33 -11.71
CA TRP A 251 4.86 -17.11 -12.48
C TRP A 251 6.32 -16.72 -12.66
N ILE A 252 6.73 -16.56 -13.92
CA ILE A 252 8.06 -16.07 -14.25
C ILE A 252 8.04 -14.56 -14.02
N ILE A 253 8.88 -14.12 -13.11
CA ILE A 253 9.07 -12.71 -12.80
C ILE A 253 10.37 -12.29 -13.46
N GLU A 254 10.24 -11.57 -14.57
CA GLU A 254 11.39 -11.12 -15.35
C GLU A 254 12.26 -10.13 -14.57
N ALA A 255 13.54 -10.10 -14.96
CA ALA A 255 14.50 -9.16 -14.44
C ALA A 255 14.04 -7.73 -14.79
N LYS A 256 14.10 -6.82 -13.81
CA LYS A 256 13.72 -5.42 -14.01
C LYS A 256 14.40 -4.52 -12.99
N THR A 257 14.40 -3.23 -13.26
CA THR A 257 14.64 -2.24 -12.21
C THR A 257 13.43 -2.23 -11.27
N ASP A 258 13.71 -2.42 -9.99
CA ASP A 258 12.72 -2.33 -8.91
C ASP A 258 13.24 -1.33 -7.86
N TYR A 259 12.43 -0.97 -6.86
CA TYR A 259 12.78 0.11 -5.92
C TYR A 259 12.69 -0.34 -4.48
N ARG A 260 13.70 0.01 -3.68
CA ARG A 260 13.73 -0.36 -2.25
C ARG A 260 12.69 0.39 -1.45
N PHE A 261 12.42 1.64 -1.81
CA PHE A 261 11.47 2.48 -1.09
C PHE A 261 10.45 3.10 -2.04
N TRP A 262 9.33 3.51 -1.47
CA TRP A 262 8.41 4.39 -2.15
C TRP A 262 7.86 5.43 -1.18
N PHE A 263 7.82 6.68 -1.63
CA PHE A 263 7.20 7.79 -0.91
C PHE A 263 5.76 7.95 -1.38
N ASP A 264 4.81 7.90 -0.46
CA ASP A 264 3.37 7.96 -0.77
C ASP A 264 2.78 9.38 -0.71
N GLY A 265 3.66 10.39 -0.68
CA GLY A 265 3.30 11.79 -0.43
C GLY A 265 3.26 12.14 1.07
N ARG A 266 3.13 11.16 1.96
CA ARG A 266 3.02 11.38 3.41
C ARG A 266 4.17 10.75 4.18
N LYS A 267 4.64 9.57 3.77
CA LYS A 267 5.72 8.82 4.42
C LYS A 267 6.49 7.95 3.43
N ILE A 268 7.67 7.52 3.87
CA ILE A 268 8.46 6.50 3.20
C ILE A 268 7.95 5.12 3.61
N ASN A 269 7.78 4.26 2.63
CA ASN A 269 7.47 2.86 2.77
C ASN A 269 8.63 2.05 2.15
N SER A 270 8.90 0.86 2.68
CA SER A 270 9.97 -0.03 2.18
C SER A 270 9.41 -1.32 1.61
N HIS A 271 9.95 -1.76 0.48
CA HIS A 271 9.79 -3.14 0.00
C HIS A 271 10.71 -4.04 0.84
N GLY A 272 10.13 -5.04 1.51
CA GLY A 272 10.86 -5.88 2.48
C GLY A 272 10.70 -5.40 3.92
N HIS A 273 9.45 -5.37 4.42
CA HIS A 273 9.03 -4.88 5.75
C HIS A 273 9.78 -5.45 6.98
N HIS A 274 10.72 -6.39 6.78
CA HIS A 274 11.52 -7.00 7.83
C HIS A 274 12.93 -6.38 7.98
N TRP A 275 13.35 -5.52 7.04
CA TRP A 275 14.67 -4.88 7.11
C TRP A 275 14.68 -3.54 7.83
N TYR A 276 13.55 -2.84 7.84
CA TYR A 276 13.43 -1.50 8.41
C TYR A 276 12.14 -1.39 9.21
N GLU A 277 12.22 -0.91 10.45
CA GLU A 277 11.03 -0.48 11.18
C GLU A 277 10.58 0.90 10.71
N GLU A 278 9.30 1.21 10.79
CA GLU A 278 8.76 2.51 10.35
C GLU A 278 9.44 3.69 11.07
N LYS A 279 9.80 3.50 12.35
CA LYS A 279 10.52 4.50 13.15
C LYS A 279 11.93 4.81 12.65
N ASP A 280 12.51 3.89 11.87
CA ASP A 280 13.88 3.98 11.37
C ASP A 280 13.96 4.67 10.00
N LEU A 281 12.81 5.00 9.41
CA LEU A 281 12.71 5.67 8.12
C LEU A 281 12.59 7.19 8.31
N PRO A 282 13.25 7.99 7.46
CA PRO A 282 13.13 9.44 7.53
C PRO A 282 11.70 9.89 7.18
N SER A 283 11.25 10.94 7.86
CA SER A 283 10.03 11.67 7.53
C SER A 283 10.36 12.92 6.71
N TYR A 284 9.48 13.26 5.78
CA TYR A 284 9.60 14.48 4.98
C TYR A 284 8.33 15.29 5.07
N GLU A 285 8.45 16.60 5.25
CA GLU A 285 7.32 17.52 5.24
C GLU A 285 7.30 18.28 3.91
N LEU A 286 6.18 18.18 3.20
CA LEU A 286 5.96 18.89 1.93
C LEU A 286 5.27 20.25 2.15
N TYR A 287 4.75 20.53 3.35
CA TYR A 287 4.26 21.86 3.70
C TYR A 287 5.44 22.82 3.85
N ASP A 288 5.82 23.44 2.73
CA ASP A 288 6.91 24.39 2.59
C ASP A 288 6.44 25.58 1.75
N LEU A 289 6.60 26.81 2.25
CA LEU A 289 6.03 27.98 1.60
C LEU A 289 6.63 28.25 0.23
N GLU A 290 7.93 28.02 0.04
CA GLU A 290 8.59 28.19 -1.27
C GLU A 290 8.09 27.15 -2.28
N PHE A 291 7.85 25.92 -1.83
CA PHE A 291 7.24 24.89 -2.66
C PHE A 291 5.79 25.22 -3.01
N ILE A 292 5.01 25.74 -2.06
CA ILE A 292 3.61 26.11 -2.27
C ILE A 292 3.49 27.26 -3.27
N GLU A 293 4.29 28.31 -3.14
CA GLU A 293 4.30 29.41 -4.12
C GLU A 293 4.68 28.91 -5.51
N TRP A 294 5.69 28.04 -5.61
CA TRP A 294 6.02 27.40 -6.88
C TRP A 294 4.85 26.60 -7.48
N LEU A 295 4.09 25.84 -6.67
CA LEU A 295 2.91 25.11 -7.14
C LEU A 295 1.82 26.06 -7.64
N ARG A 296 1.62 27.20 -6.97
CA ARG A 296 0.65 28.22 -7.38
C ARG A 296 1.01 28.81 -8.73
N GLU A 297 2.27 29.17 -8.93
CA GLU A 297 2.77 29.68 -10.20
C GLU A 297 2.66 28.62 -11.31
N PHE A 298 3.11 27.39 -11.04
CA PHE A 298 3.15 26.31 -12.02
C PHE A 298 1.76 25.90 -12.52
N PHE A 299 0.78 25.79 -11.61
CA PHE A 299 -0.60 25.39 -11.95
C PHE A 299 -1.55 26.57 -12.14
N ASN A 300 -1.09 27.80 -11.98
CA ASN A 300 -1.91 29.03 -11.98
C ASN A 300 -3.10 28.94 -11.01
N ILE A 301 -2.83 28.60 -9.74
CA ILE A 301 -3.84 28.40 -8.69
C ILE A 301 -3.99 29.66 -7.82
N PRO A 302 -5.14 30.37 -7.85
CA PRO A 302 -5.36 31.53 -7.00
C PRO A 302 -5.36 31.18 -5.51
N TYR A 303 -4.97 32.15 -4.69
CA TYR A 303 -5.01 32.03 -3.24
C TYR A 303 -6.44 32.15 -2.71
N LYS A 304 -6.76 31.31 -1.71
CA LYS A 304 -7.87 31.54 -0.77
C LYS A 304 -7.45 31.13 0.63
N ASP A 305 -8.12 31.71 1.62
CA ASP A 305 -8.01 31.26 3.00
C ASP A 305 -8.60 29.85 3.19
N MET A 306 -8.17 29.16 4.25
CA MET A 306 -8.80 27.89 4.64
C MET A 306 -10.26 28.12 5.01
N ILE A 307 -11.14 27.22 4.57
CA ILE A 307 -12.58 27.29 4.82
C ILE A 307 -12.89 27.43 6.31
N SER A 308 -13.81 28.33 6.66
CA SER A 308 -14.22 28.57 8.04
C SER A 308 -15.06 27.41 8.59
N ASP A 309 -15.12 27.28 9.92
CA ASP A 309 -15.97 26.28 10.59
C ASP A 309 -17.45 26.47 10.22
N VAL A 310 -17.90 27.70 9.99
CA VAL A 310 -19.29 28.01 9.60
C VAL A 310 -19.56 27.61 8.14
N ASP A 311 -18.63 27.89 7.23
CA ASP A 311 -18.79 27.58 5.81
C ASP A 311 -18.75 26.07 5.57
N ILE A 312 -17.84 25.34 6.23
CA ILE A 312 -17.82 23.88 6.12
C ILE A 312 -19.09 23.27 6.72
N LEU A 313 -19.58 23.80 7.85
CA LEU A 313 -20.83 23.35 8.44
C LEU A 313 -21.98 23.52 7.45
N LYS A 314 -22.09 24.68 6.80
CA LYS A 314 -23.11 24.97 5.79
C LYS A 314 -23.04 24.00 4.61
N ILE A 315 -21.86 23.72 4.09
CA ILE A 315 -21.68 22.75 3.00
C ILE A 315 -22.12 21.36 3.44
N LYS A 316 -21.64 20.89 4.61
CA LYS A 316 -21.88 19.51 5.05
C LYS A 316 -23.31 19.22 5.47
N VAL A 317 -24.05 20.19 6.03
CA VAL A 317 -25.48 19.98 6.31
C VAL A 317 -26.30 19.85 5.03
N VAL A 318 -25.97 20.61 3.98
CA VAL A 318 -26.61 20.50 2.66
C VAL A 318 -26.25 19.17 2.01
N GLU A 319 -24.97 18.81 1.95
CA GLU A 319 -24.52 17.49 1.43
C GLU A 319 -25.19 16.33 2.17
N THR A 320 -25.40 16.45 3.48
CA THR A 320 -26.07 15.40 4.26
C THR A 320 -27.52 15.19 3.82
N LEU A 321 -28.27 16.27 3.60
CA LEU A 321 -29.65 16.19 3.14
C LEU A 321 -29.72 15.74 1.67
N GLU A 322 -28.84 16.24 0.79
CA GLU A 322 -28.80 15.82 -0.62
C GLU A 322 -28.45 14.35 -0.77
N SER A 323 -27.52 13.85 0.06
CA SER A 323 -27.12 12.45 0.03
C SER A 323 -28.21 11.50 0.55
N MET A 324 -29.21 12.00 1.30
CA MET A 324 -30.42 11.24 1.64
C MET A 324 -31.43 11.17 0.49
N LEU A 325 -31.42 12.14 -0.43
CA LEU A 325 -32.29 12.15 -1.62
C LEU A 325 -31.77 11.24 -2.74
N TRP A 326 -30.51 10.78 -2.66
CA TRP A 326 -29.86 9.88 -3.60
C TRP A 326 -30.07 10.28 -5.07
N TYR A 327 -30.67 9.41 -5.90
CA TYR A 327 -30.91 9.68 -7.32
C TYR A 327 -32.03 10.72 -7.58
N LYS A 328 -32.80 11.10 -6.55
CA LYS A 328 -33.89 12.07 -6.65
C LYS A 328 -33.51 13.49 -6.23
N LYS A 329 -32.22 13.76 -5.95
CA LYS A 329 -31.76 15.08 -5.48
C LYS A 329 -32.15 16.24 -6.40
N GLU A 330 -32.05 16.04 -7.72
CA GLU A 330 -32.31 17.07 -8.73
C GLU A 330 -33.82 17.38 -8.83
N GLU A 331 -34.67 16.35 -8.68
CA GLU A 331 -36.12 16.50 -8.68
C GLU A 331 -36.63 17.28 -7.46
N TYR A 332 -36.02 17.05 -6.29
CA TYR A 332 -36.42 17.74 -5.06
C TYR A 332 -35.94 19.20 -5.02
N ASN A 333 -34.72 19.46 -5.52
CA ASN A 333 -34.06 20.77 -5.50
C ASN A 333 -34.03 21.40 -4.09
N LEU A 334 -33.21 20.81 -3.22
CA LEU A 334 -33.12 21.17 -1.80
C LEU A 334 -32.89 22.67 -1.56
N LEU A 335 -31.96 23.28 -2.30
CA LEU A 335 -31.64 24.71 -2.13
C LEU A 335 -32.86 25.60 -2.43
N GLN A 336 -33.63 25.29 -3.46
CA GLN A 336 -34.86 26.02 -3.76
C GLN A 336 -35.94 25.81 -2.69
N LYS A 337 -36.04 24.60 -2.14
CA LYS A 337 -36.95 24.29 -1.03
C LYS A 337 -36.59 25.06 0.24
N ILE A 338 -35.30 25.12 0.60
CA ILE A 338 -34.82 25.92 1.73
C ILE A 338 -35.21 27.40 1.57
N ARG A 339 -35.12 27.94 0.34
CA ARG A 339 -35.48 29.34 0.05
C ARG A 339 -36.98 29.61 0.18
N THR A 340 -37.83 28.67 -0.22
CA THR A 340 -39.28 28.85 -0.33
C THR A 340 -40.06 28.43 0.93
N CYS A 341 -39.53 27.50 1.73
CA CYS A 341 -40.19 27.06 2.96
C CYS A 341 -40.24 28.17 4.03
N LYS A 342 -41.38 28.27 4.74
CA LYS A 342 -41.59 29.33 5.76
C LYS A 342 -40.69 29.17 7.00
N ASN A 343 -40.32 27.94 7.34
CA ASN A 343 -39.42 27.61 8.46
C ASN A 343 -38.84 26.21 8.26
N TRP A 344 -37.86 25.84 9.09
CA TRP A 344 -37.19 24.54 9.02
C TRP A 344 -38.13 23.35 9.28
N LYS A 345 -39.20 23.52 10.07
CA LYS A 345 -40.17 22.44 10.33
C LYS A 345 -40.97 22.11 9.07
N HIS A 346 -41.36 23.13 8.30
CA HIS A 346 -42.01 22.93 7.00
C HIS A 346 -41.07 22.28 5.99
N LEU A 347 -39.78 22.70 5.97
CA LEU A 347 -38.77 22.05 5.13
C LEU A 347 -38.65 20.57 5.47
N LYS A 348 -38.51 20.22 6.75
CA LYS A 348 -38.45 18.82 7.21
C LYS A 348 -39.69 18.03 6.77
N ALA A 349 -40.89 18.58 6.98
CA ALA A 349 -42.12 17.89 6.61
C ALA A 349 -42.22 17.64 5.10
N ASP A 350 -41.88 18.64 4.27
CA ASP A 350 -41.84 18.52 2.81
C ASP A 350 -40.78 17.49 2.36
N PHE A 351 -39.58 17.54 2.94
CA PHE A 351 -38.48 16.63 2.65
C PHE A 351 -38.84 15.17 2.98
N MET A 352 -39.34 14.92 4.20
CA MET A 352 -39.70 13.56 4.63
C MET A 352 -40.90 13.01 3.84
N SER A 353 -41.86 13.88 3.47
CA SER A 353 -42.97 13.52 2.61
C SER A 353 -42.47 13.11 1.22
N PHE A 354 -41.52 13.85 0.67
CA PHE A 354 -40.90 13.54 -0.61
C PHE A 354 -40.14 12.21 -0.58
N MET A 355 -39.32 11.96 0.45
CA MET A 355 -38.61 10.68 0.59
C MET A 355 -39.59 9.51 0.65
N LYS A 356 -40.63 9.62 1.48
CA LYS A 356 -41.65 8.58 1.62
C LYS A 356 -42.42 8.33 0.31
N SER A 357 -42.78 9.39 -0.41
CA SER A 357 -43.53 9.29 -1.67
C SER A 357 -42.72 8.65 -2.80
N ASN A 358 -41.39 8.68 -2.69
CA ASN A 358 -40.46 8.12 -3.67
C ASN A 358 -39.78 6.82 -3.19
N ASP A 359 -40.26 6.23 -2.09
CA ASP A 359 -39.70 5.00 -1.50
C ASP A 359 -38.18 5.06 -1.27
N LEU A 360 -37.70 6.25 -0.85
CA LEU A 360 -36.29 6.45 -0.52
C LEU A 360 -36.03 5.97 0.91
N ASP A 361 -35.23 4.93 1.04
CA ASP A 361 -34.71 4.47 2.33
C ASP A 361 -33.37 5.16 2.64
N SER A 362 -33.18 5.54 3.89
CA SER A 362 -31.98 6.23 4.36
C SER A 362 -31.19 5.35 5.32
N ASN A 363 -30.89 4.11 4.94
CA ASN A 363 -30.04 3.21 5.71
C ASN A 363 -28.57 3.31 5.25
N GLY A 364 -27.63 3.14 6.20
CA GLY A 364 -26.19 3.14 5.95
C GLY A 364 -25.46 4.43 6.37
N GLY A 365 -24.16 4.46 6.05
CA GLY A 365 -23.27 5.59 6.30
C GLY A 365 -22.61 6.10 5.03
N SER A 366 -22.15 7.35 5.06
CA SER A 366 -21.30 7.91 4.00
C SER A 366 -20.22 8.81 4.58
N SER A 367 -19.14 9.00 3.83
CA SER A 367 -18.13 10.00 4.12
C SER A 367 -18.23 11.13 3.09
N GLY A 368 -18.08 12.37 3.56
CA GLY A 368 -18.09 13.54 2.68
C GLY A 368 -16.70 13.85 2.12
N TYR A 369 -16.67 14.66 1.06
CA TYR A 369 -15.41 15.16 0.49
C TYR A 369 -14.58 15.91 1.54
N CYS A 370 -13.26 15.68 1.55
CA CYS A 370 -12.34 16.33 2.48
C CYS A 370 -11.79 17.63 1.88
N ILE A 371 -11.78 18.73 2.64
CA ILE A 371 -11.29 20.04 2.21
C ILE A 371 -10.61 20.75 3.37
N ASP A 372 -9.42 21.33 3.17
CA ASP A 372 -8.69 22.09 4.21
C ASP A 372 -8.52 21.31 5.54
N GLY A 373 -8.34 20.00 5.41
CA GLY A 373 -8.18 19.08 6.54
C GLY A 373 -9.48 18.71 7.23
N PHE A 374 -10.63 19.25 6.81
CA PHE A 374 -11.94 18.79 7.24
C PHE A 374 -12.30 17.46 6.59
N SER A 375 -12.94 16.60 7.37
CA SER A 375 -13.61 15.38 6.92
C SER A 375 -14.97 15.28 7.60
N SER A 376 -15.91 14.53 7.01
CA SER A 376 -17.22 14.34 7.62
C SER A 376 -17.71 12.91 7.47
N SER A 377 -18.41 12.43 8.49
CA SER A 377 -19.11 11.15 8.48
C SER A 377 -20.59 11.38 8.73
N ILE A 378 -21.41 10.76 7.88
CA ILE A 378 -22.86 10.76 7.97
C ILE A 378 -23.28 9.34 8.38
N ASN A 379 -24.03 9.22 9.46
CA ASN A 379 -24.64 7.96 9.89
C ASN A 379 -26.15 8.08 9.82
N ARG A 380 -26.81 7.07 9.27
CA ARG A 380 -28.27 7.03 9.10
C ARG A 380 -28.90 5.73 9.61
N ASP A 381 -28.12 4.88 10.29
CA ASP A 381 -28.58 3.61 10.85
C ASP A 381 -29.51 3.77 12.07
N GLY A 382 -29.91 5.00 12.41
CA GLY A 382 -30.90 5.33 13.43
C GLY A 382 -32.13 6.02 12.83
N LYS A 383 -33.18 6.22 13.63
CA LYS A 383 -34.41 6.97 13.22
C LYS A 383 -34.13 8.42 12.77
N LEU A 384 -32.93 8.94 12.99
CA LEU A 384 -32.52 10.31 12.78
C LEU A 384 -31.11 10.36 12.17
N PRO A 385 -30.87 11.20 11.15
CA PRO A 385 -29.54 11.35 10.54
C PRO A 385 -28.55 11.98 11.52
N GLU A 386 -27.30 11.53 11.52
CA GLU A 386 -26.21 12.09 12.31
C GLU A 386 -25.08 12.57 11.39
N LEU A 387 -24.60 13.79 11.61
CA LEU A 387 -23.47 14.39 10.91
C LEU A 387 -22.36 14.69 11.93
N THR A 388 -21.19 14.12 11.72
CA THR A 388 -19.97 14.48 12.46
C THR A 388 -18.97 15.12 11.50
N ILE A 389 -18.50 16.30 11.83
CA ILE A 389 -17.45 17.02 11.09
C ILE A 389 -16.20 17.03 11.94
N LYS A 390 -15.10 16.57 11.37
CA LYS A 390 -13.78 16.50 12.00
C LYS A 390 -12.81 17.38 11.23
N GLN A 391 -11.74 17.80 11.89
CA GLN A 391 -10.63 18.48 11.23
C GLN A 391 -9.30 17.92 11.72
N ASN A 392 -8.35 17.78 10.81
CA ASN A 392 -6.97 17.48 11.14
C ASN A 392 -6.38 18.60 12.04
N ILE A 393 -5.71 18.20 13.13
CA ILE A 393 -5.15 19.13 14.12
C ILE A 393 -4.14 20.08 13.50
N TYR A 394 -3.21 19.57 12.69
CA TYR A 394 -2.18 20.38 12.04
C TYR A 394 -2.80 21.43 11.10
N ALA A 395 -3.82 21.05 10.32
CA ALA A 395 -4.56 22.02 9.49
C ALA A 395 -5.23 23.12 10.32
N ARG A 396 -5.81 22.74 11.47
CA ARG A 396 -6.52 23.66 12.36
C ARG A 396 -5.56 24.65 13.03
N GLU A 397 -4.40 24.19 13.47
CA GLU A 397 -3.33 25.02 14.02
C GLU A 397 -2.77 25.99 12.98
N LEU A 398 -2.55 25.52 11.73
CA LEU A 398 -2.15 26.38 10.62
C LEU A 398 -3.17 27.48 10.31
N ALA A 399 -4.46 27.22 10.56
CA ALA A 399 -5.52 28.22 10.43
C ALA A 399 -5.64 29.15 11.65
N GLY A 400 -4.77 29.01 12.66
CA GLY A 400 -4.80 29.81 13.89
C GLY A 400 -6.02 29.52 14.79
N ARG A 401 -6.60 28.32 14.69
CA ARG A 401 -7.81 27.94 15.45
C ARG A 401 -7.45 27.06 16.64
N SER A 402 -8.08 27.30 17.79
CA SER A 402 -7.85 26.51 19.01
C SER A 402 -8.40 25.08 18.90
N ILE A 403 -7.73 24.17 19.61
CA ILE A 403 -8.10 22.76 19.79
C ILE A 403 -8.53 22.44 21.23
N ASP A 404 -8.37 23.36 22.18
CA ASP A 404 -8.39 23.07 23.63
C ASP A 404 -9.75 22.55 24.12
N GLU A 405 -10.84 23.05 23.53
CA GLU A 405 -12.21 22.69 23.89
C GLU A 405 -12.77 21.54 23.04
N LEU A 406 -12.00 21.04 22.06
CA LEU A 406 -12.47 20.03 21.12
C LEU A 406 -12.08 18.62 21.54
N LYS A 407 -13.03 17.70 21.40
CA LYS A 407 -12.77 16.28 21.63
C LYS A 407 -11.94 15.71 20.48
N ARG A 408 -10.95 14.88 20.79
CA ARG A 408 -10.25 14.07 19.78
C ARG A 408 -11.20 13.02 19.20
N SER A 409 -10.98 12.68 17.94
CA SER A 409 -11.70 11.59 17.28
C SER A 409 -11.23 10.25 17.80
N ASP A 410 -12.17 9.38 18.20
CA ASP A 410 -11.86 8.03 18.71
C ASP A 410 -11.16 7.13 17.68
N TYR A 411 -11.30 7.45 16.40
CA TYR A 411 -10.73 6.67 15.29
C TYR A 411 -9.37 7.19 14.81
N ASN A 412 -9.03 8.44 15.11
CA ASN A 412 -7.80 9.08 14.63
C ASN A 412 -7.41 10.20 15.60
N ASP A 413 -6.35 9.97 16.37
CA ASP A 413 -5.85 10.88 17.40
C ASP A 413 -5.27 12.19 16.85
N LYS A 414 -5.09 12.28 15.53
CA LYS A 414 -4.66 13.47 14.77
C LYS A 414 -5.83 14.35 14.30
N GLU A 415 -7.06 14.01 14.69
CA GLU A 415 -8.26 14.75 14.33
C GLU A 415 -9.05 15.17 15.57
N VAL A 416 -9.69 16.34 15.48
CA VAL A 416 -10.65 16.84 16.46
C VAL A 416 -12.04 16.89 15.87
N ILE A 417 -13.05 16.61 16.69
CA ILE A 417 -14.47 16.74 16.33
C ILE A 417 -14.85 18.21 16.46
N VAL A 418 -15.16 18.85 15.33
CA VAL A 418 -15.57 20.26 15.27
C VAL A 418 -17.08 20.39 15.46
N PHE A 419 -17.86 19.51 14.82
CA PHE A 419 -19.31 19.47 14.97
C PHE A 419 -19.81 18.03 15.12
N SER A 420 -20.81 17.84 15.98
CA SER A 420 -21.60 16.61 16.08
C SER A 420 -23.07 16.99 16.16
N ILE A 421 -23.83 16.62 15.13
CA ILE A 421 -25.18 17.12 14.87
C ILE A 421 -26.09 15.92 14.66
N LYS A 422 -27.28 15.92 15.26
CA LYS A 422 -28.20 14.79 15.20
C LYS A 422 -29.63 15.24 14.89
N GLY A 423 -30.29 14.46 14.04
CA GLY A 423 -31.71 14.57 13.72
C GLY A 423 -32.14 15.91 13.17
N ASP A 424 -33.21 16.46 13.76
CA ASP A 424 -33.89 17.67 13.32
C ASP A 424 -32.97 18.89 13.23
N GLU A 425 -31.90 18.90 14.02
CA GLU A 425 -30.90 19.96 14.04
C GLU A 425 -30.23 20.15 12.67
N ILE A 426 -30.08 19.07 11.88
CA ILE A 426 -29.53 19.14 10.52
C ILE A 426 -30.43 19.99 9.63
N PHE A 427 -31.76 19.81 9.71
CA PHE A 427 -32.73 20.61 8.96
C PHE A 427 -32.74 22.06 9.42
N ARG A 428 -32.65 22.29 10.73
CA ARG A 428 -32.59 23.63 11.31
C ARG A 428 -31.36 24.39 10.81
N LEU A 429 -30.17 23.78 10.90
CA LEU A 429 -28.91 24.39 10.48
C LEU A 429 -28.86 24.59 8.95
N ALA A 430 -29.30 23.61 8.16
CA ALA A 430 -29.38 23.78 6.70
C ALA A 430 -30.28 24.96 6.32
N TYR A 431 -31.42 25.12 7.00
CA TYR A 431 -32.33 26.23 6.76
C TYR A 431 -31.73 27.58 7.16
N GLU A 432 -31.20 27.69 8.39
CA GLU A 432 -30.68 28.94 8.95
C GLU A 432 -29.40 29.41 8.24
N LEU A 433 -28.44 28.52 7.99
CA LEU A 433 -27.14 28.88 7.38
C LEU A 433 -27.25 29.20 5.89
N THR A 434 -28.24 28.62 5.20
CA THR A 434 -28.47 28.90 3.78
C THR A 434 -29.25 30.19 3.58
N ARG A 435 -30.20 30.54 4.47
CA ARG A 435 -30.95 31.79 4.39
C ARG A 435 -30.20 33.02 4.91
N LYS A 436 -29.31 32.89 5.90
CA LYS A 436 -28.56 34.03 6.47
C LYS A 436 -27.62 34.75 5.49
N ASN A 437 -27.24 34.14 4.37
CA ASN A 437 -26.46 34.77 3.30
C ASN A 437 -27.32 35.27 2.13
N ILE A 438 -28.62 35.44 2.33
CA ILE A 438 -29.45 36.20 1.40
C ILE A 438 -29.46 37.62 1.94
N ASP A 439 -28.44 38.41 1.58
CA ASP A 439 -28.66 39.86 1.53
C ASP A 439 -29.94 40.09 0.72
N PRO A 440 -30.81 41.01 1.16
CA PRO A 440 -32.08 41.22 0.50
C PRO A 440 -31.82 41.47 -0.99
N ILE A 441 -32.47 40.69 -1.84
CA ILE A 441 -32.61 41.04 -3.25
C ILE A 441 -33.09 42.49 -3.25
N GLN A 442 -32.26 43.40 -3.76
CA GLN A 442 -32.60 44.77 -3.99
C GLN A 442 -33.83 44.77 -4.92
N THR A 443 -35.03 44.87 -4.34
CA THR A 443 -36.28 44.73 -5.08
C THR A 443 -36.73 46.01 -5.78
N THR A 444 -36.02 47.12 -5.59
CA THR A 444 -36.35 48.43 -6.18
C THR A 444 -35.09 49.21 -6.51
N LEU A 445 -35.11 49.87 -7.68
CA LEU A 445 -34.00 50.66 -8.23
C LEU A 445 -33.78 52.02 -7.52
N PHE A 446 -34.44 52.27 -6.38
CA PHE A 446 -34.55 53.60 -5.77
C PHE A 446 -34.57 53.57 -4.24
N ASP A 447 -33.52 53.07 -3.61
CA ASP A 447 -33.19 53.47 -2.24
C ASP A 447 -31.71 53.84 -2.20
N PHE A 448 -31.44 55.14 -2.15
CA PHE A 448 -30.15 55.76 -1.82
C PHE A 448 -30.21 56.29 -0.39
#